data_AF-A0A2G9PZ80-F1
#
_entry.id   AF-A0A2G9PZ80-F1
#
_cell.length_a   1.000
_cell.length_b   1.000
_cell.length_c   1.000
_cell.angle_alpha   90.00
_cell.angle_beta   90.00
_cell.angle_gamma   90.00
#
_symmetry.space_group_name_H-M   'P 1'
#
loop_
_entity.id
_entity.type
_entity.pdbx_description
1 polymer ?
#
loop_
_entity_poly.entity_id
_entity_poly.type
_entity_poly.pdbx_seq_one_letter_code
_entity_poly.pdbx_strand_id
1 'polypeptide(L)'
;MAERYTDMKGEEFARKILDGERNLPRIRIPTGFDLSGHDIFPELQDYLKKQDMQSHPLVLDNSQLIGIKAQGIYLPYVQMREANLREANLREADLREADLSGANLERANLERANLYGANLCEADLERANLSGVYNLERALGLGSAVFGGTFVTSEGETIIRKARKGIGEYLFVRC
;
A
#
# COMPACT_ATOMS: atom_id res chain seq x y z
N MET A 1 12.07 10.38 21.98
CA MET A 1 10.79 11.11 21.93
C MET A 1 9.78 10.17 21.30
N ALA A 2 8.65 9.89 21.95
CA ALA A 2 7.61 9.07 21.32
C ALA A 2 7.03 9.86 20.13
N GLU A 3 7.01 9.25 18.94
CA GLU A 3 6.36 9.85 17.77
C GLU A 3 4.90 10.12 18.10
N ARG A 4 4.47 11.38 17.98
CA ARG A 4 3.08 11.77 18.25
C ARG A 4 2.25 11.42 17.02
N TYR A 5 1.31 10.51 17.19
CA TYR A 5 0.30 10.19 16.18
C TYR A 5 -0.96 11.03 16.40
N THR A 6 -1.68 11.30 15.31
CA THR A 6 -3.03 11.86 15.36
C THR A 6 -4.03 10.71 15.37
N ASP A 7 -4.60 10.40 16.54
CA ASP A 7 -5.67 9.42 16.66
C ASP A 7 -6.95 9.93 16.00
N MET A 8 -7.56 9.12 15.15
CA MET A 8 -8.68 9.51 14.29
C MET A 8 -9.64 8.35 14.10
N LYS A 9 -10.95 8.61 14.10
CA LYS A 9 -11.93 7.56 13.76
C LYS A 9 -11.85 7.20 12.28
N GLY A 10 -12.11 5.94 11.93
CA GLY A 10 -12.03 5.52 10.52
C GLY A 10 -12.97 6.26 9.57
N GLU A 11 -14.17 6.64 10.03
CA GLU A 11 -15.08 7.47 9.24
C GLU A 11 -14.57 8.91 9.09
N GLU A 12 -13.99 9.48 10.15
CA GLU A 12 -13.40 10.81 10.13
C GLU A 12 -12.24 10.89 9.12
N PHE A 13 -11.45 9.82 9.03
CA PHE A 13 -10.42 9.66 8.01
C PHE A 13 -10.97 9.79 6.59
N ALA A 14 -12.04 9.06 6.27
CA ALA A 14 -12.67 9.14 4.96
C ALA A 14 -13.27 10.53 4.69
N ARG A 15 -13.92 11.14 5.69
CA ARG A 15 -14.51 12.49 5.56
C ARG A 15 -13.46 13.56 5.29
N LYS A 16 -12.31 13.52 5.99
CA LYS A 16 -11.20 14.43 5.74
C LYS A 16 -10.71 14.38 4.30
N ILE A 17 -10.63 13.18 3.72
CA ILE A 17 -10.24 13.01 2.31
C ILE A 17 -11.29 13.63 1.38
N LEU A 18 -12.58 13.40 1.65
CA LEU A 18 -13.69 13.99 0.91
C LEU A 18 -13.68 15.53 0.98
N ASP A 19 -13.31 16.08 2.13
CA ASP A 19 -13.15 17.53 2.36
C ASP A 19 -11.91 18.13 1.67
N GLY A 20 -11.12 17.31 0.96
CA GLY A 20 -9.93 17.75 0.21
C GLY A 20 -8.61 17.61 0.95
N GLU A 21 -8.61 17.05 2.16
CA GLU A 21 -7.38 16.80 2.90
C GLU A 21 -6.58 15.69 2.20
N ARG A 22 -5.37 16.03 1.73
CA ARG A 22 -4.45 15.12 1.06
C ARG A 22 -3.22 14.78 1.89
N ASN A 23 -2.92 15.56 2.93
CA ASN A 23 -1.72 15.37 3.73
C ASN A 23 -2.10 14.94 5.14
N LEU A 24 -2.10 13.63 5.38
CA LEU A 24 -2.51 12.98 6.63
C LEU A 24 -1.38 12.06 7.17
N PRO A 25 -0.16 12.59 7.42
CA PRO A 25 0.94 11.78 7.92
C PRO A 25 0.74 11.47 9.41
N ARG A 26 1.33 10.37 9.87
CA ARG A 26 1.36 9.97 11.29
C ARG A 26 -0.05 9.88 11.90
N ILE A 27 -1.05 9.47 11.13
CA ILE A 27 -2.37 9.20 11.68
C ILE A 27 -2.41 7.80 12.30
N ARG A 28 -3.31 7.58 13.25
CA ARG A 28 -3.67 6.26 13.74
C ARG A 28 -5.18 6.10 13.63
N ILE A 29 -5.60 5.11 12.84
CA ILE A 29 -7.00 4.69 12.80
C ILE A 29 -7.18 3.41 13.63
N PRO A 30 -8.40 3.09 14.09
CA PRO A 30 -8.66 1.87 14.83
C PRO A 30 -8.22 0.62 14.05
N THR A 31 -7.52 -0.29 14.73
CA THR A 31 -7.09 -1.55 14.14
C THR A 31 -8.29 -2.33 13.61
N GLY A 32 -8.15 -2.86 12.39
CA GLY A 32 -9.22 -3.66 11.80
C GLY A 32 -10.38 -2.85 11.20
N PHE A 33 -10.27 -1.52 11.14
CA PHE A 33 -11.34 -0.67 10.60
C PHE A 33 -11.70 -1.09 9.17
N ASP A 34 -12.99 -1.40 8.96
CA ASP A 34 -13.51 -1.83 7.68
C ASP A 34 -13.98 -0.63 6.86
N LEU A 35 -13.05 -0.03 6.12
CA LEU A 35 -13.36 1.08 5.23
C LEU A 35 -14.18 0.59 4.03
N SER A 36 -13.83 -0.57 3.46
CA SER A 36 -14.52 -1.13 2.28
C SER A 36 -15.98 -1.54 2.53
N GLY A 37 -16.31 -1.94 3.77
CA GLY A 37 -17.67 -2.27 4.19
C GLY A 37 -18.48 -1.08 4.70
N HIS A 38 -17.91 0.12 4.76
CA HIS A 38 -18.57 1.31 5.27
C HIS A 38 -19.38 2.02 4.18
N ASP A 39 -20.52 2.61 4.54
CA ASP A 39 -21.42 3.33 3.61
C ASP A 39 -20.75 4.51 2.87
N ILE A 40 -19.63 5.02 3.38
CA ILE A 40 -18.88 6.15 2.81
C ILE A 40 -17.94 5.71 1.68
N PHE A 41 -17.67 4.41 1.57
CA PHE A 41 -16.69 3.87 0.65
C PHE A 41 -17.00 4.15 -0.83
N PRO A 42 -18.25 4.01 -1.33
CA PRO A 42 -18.55 4.31 -2.72
C PRO A 42 -18.31 5.79 -3.06
N GLU A 43 -18.71 6.69 -2.16
CA GLU A 43 -18.49 8.13 -2.32
C GLU A 43 -16.99 8.46 -2.33
N LEU A 44 -16.23 7.90 -1.38
CA LEU A 44 -14.78 8.05 -1.31
C LEU A 44 -14.09 7.56 -2.59
N GLN A 45 -14.50 6.42 -3.13
CA GLN A 45 -13.96 5.85 -4.37
C GLN A 45 -14.24 6.76 -5.57
N ASP A 46 -15.48 7.22 -5.73
CA ASP A 46 -15.86 8.12 -6.82
C ASP A 46 -15.14 9.46 -6.72
N TYR A 47 -14.95 9.94 -5.49
CA TYR A 47 -14.20 11.14 -5.22
C TYR A 47 -12.74 10.97 -5.65
N LEU A 48 -12.03 9.94 -5.15
CA LEU A 48 -10.62 9.68 -5.44
C LEU A 48 -10.37 9.49 -6.95
N LYS A 49 -11.25 8.78 -7.65
CA LYS A 49 -11.15 8.57 -9.12
C LYS A 49 -11.26 9.85 -9.95
N LYS A 50 -11.83 10.92 -9.39
CA LYS A 50 -11.95 12.23 -10.06
C LYS A 50 -10.77 13.16 -9.77
N GLN A 51 -9.87 12.79 -8.87
CA GLN A 51 -8.74 13.62 -8.47
C GLN A 51 -7.52 13.39 -9.35
N ASP A 52 -6.70 14.42 -9.50
CA ASP A 52 -5.33 14.27 -9.99
C ASP A 52 -4.44 13.74 -8.86
N MET A 53 -4.34 12.41 -8.78
CA MET A 53 -3.53 11.72 -7.78
C MET A 53 -2.03 11.77 -8.08
N GLN A 54 -1.64 12.03 -9.34
CA GLN A 54 -0.22 12.05 -9.72
C GLN A 54 0.47 13.32 -9.24
N SER A 55 -0.15 14.48 -9.46
CA SER A 55 0.42 15.76 -9.02
C SER A 55 0.13 16.05 -7.55
N HIS A 56 -0.96 15.50 -7.00
CA HIS A 56 -1.41 15.72 -5.62
C HIS A 56 -1.77 14.39 -4.93
N PRO A 57 -0.78 13.55 -4.62
CA PRO A 57 -1.02 12.26 -4.00
C PRO A 57 -1.60 12.41 -2.60
N LEU A 58 -2.32 11.38 -2.17
CA LEU A 58 -2.69 11.22 -0.76
C LEU A 58 -1.43 10.80 0.02
N VAL A 59 -1.09 11.54 1.08
CA VAL A 59 0.08 11.31 1.93
C VAL A 59 -0.38 10.75 3.27
N LEU A 60 0.09 9.55 3.57
CA LEU A 60 -0.19 8.74 4.76
C LEU A 60 1.10 8.20 5.37
N ASP A 61 2.23 8.85 5.10
CA ASP A 61 3.53 8.46 5.63
C ASP A 61 3.49 8.27 7.15
N ASN A 62 4.25 7.28 7.62
CA ASN A 62 4.42 6.97 9.04
C ASN A 62 3.08 6.66 9.75
N SER A 63 2.01 6.32 9.04
CA SER A 63 0.69 6.12 9.65
C SER A 63 0.49 4.70 10.18
N GLN A 64 -0.37 4.56 11.19
CA GLN A 64 -0.78 3.28 11.76
C GLN A 64 -2.16 2.88 11.21
N LEU A 65 -2.14 1.95 10.25
CA LEU A 65 -3.29 1.46 9.48
C LEU A 65 -3.45 -0.07 9.63
N ILE A 66 -3.07 -0.60 10.79
CA ILE A 66 -3.01 -2.04 11.07
C ILE A 66 -4.40 -2.67 10.86
N GLY A 67 -4.46 -3.72 10.05
CA GLY A 67 -5.68 -4.47 9.81
C GLY A 67 -6.74 -3.72 9.01
N ILE A 68 -6.45 -2.52 8.48
CA ILE A 68 -7.44 -1.76 7.69
C ILE A 68 -7.96 -2.65 6.55
N LYS A 69 -9.28 -2.65 6.34
CA LYS A 69 -9.87 -3.31 5.19
C LYS A 69 -10.30 -2.24 4.19
N ALA A 70 -9.61 -2.18 3.08
CA ALA A 70 -9.83 -1.22 2.01
C ALA A 70 -9.80 -1.96 0.67
N GLN A 71 -10.52 -3.09 0.60
CA GLN A 71 -10.53 -3.92 -0.58
C GLN A 71 -11.01 -3.14 -1.81
N GLY A 72 -10.26 -3.21 -2.90
CA GLY A 72 -10.58 -2.51 -4.15
C GLY A 72 -10.36 -1.00 -4.11
N ILE A 73 -9.72 -0.45 -3.07
CA ILE A 73 -9.50 1.00 -2.96
C ILE A 73 -8.68 1.54 -4.15
N TYR A 74 -9.11 2.67 -4.70
CA TYR A 74 -8.35 3.43 -5.69
C TYR A 74 -7.39 4.41 -5.01
N LEU A 75 -6.12 4.06 -4.89
CA LEU A 75 -5.06 4.89 -4.29
C LEU A 75 -3.78 4.87 -5.15
N PRO A 76 -3.83 5.23 -6.44
CA PRO A 76 -2.61 5.37 -7.22
C PRO A 76 -1.76 6.51 -6.65
N TYR A 77 -0.44 6.42 -6.78
CA TYR A 77 0.54 7.41 -6.33
C TYR A 77 0.55 7.70 -4.81
N VAL A 78 -0.24 6.97 -4.01
CA VAL A 78 -0.34 7.21 -2.57
C VAL A 78 1.04 7.09 -1.90
N GLN A 79 1.33 8.00 -0.98
CA GLN A 79 2.56 7.95 -0.18
C GLN A 79 2.23 7.31 1.16
N MET A 80 2.81 6.15 1.44
CA MET A 80 2.64 5.37 2.66
C MET A 80 4.03 4.94 3.18
N ARG A 81 5.02 5.82 3.05
CA ARG A 81 6.40 5.52 3.49
C ARG A 81 6.41 5.21 4.98
N GLU A 82 7.06 4.12 5.36
CA GLU A 82 7.16 3.68 6.76
C GLU A 82 5.79 3.50 7.44
N ALA A 83 4.70 3.36 6.66
CA ALA A 83 3.38 3.12 7.22
C ALA A 83 3.28 1.68 7.75
N ASN A 84 2.54 1.51 8.84
CA ASN A 84 2.23 0.21 9.39
C ASN A 84 0.88 -0.28 8.86
N LEU A 85 0.95 -1.17 7.87
CA LEU A 85 -0.16 -1.82 7.17
C LEU A 85 -0.22 -3.32 7.51
N ARG A 86 0.36 -3.73 8.64
CA ARG A 86 0.33 -5.13 9.10
C ARG A 86 -1.09 -5.65 9.12
N GLU A 87 -1.32 -6.83 8.57
CA GLU A 87 -2.64 -7.49 8.44
C GLU A 87 -3.68 -6.70 7.62
N ALA A 88 -3.30 -5.65 6.89
CA ALA A 88 -4.24 -4.89 6.06
C ALA A 88 -4.83 -5.77 4.94
N ASN A 89 -6.11 -5.58 4.63
CA ASN A 89 -6.76 -6.16 3.47
C ASN A 89 -6.86 -5.12 2.35
N LEU A 90 -5.93 -5.23 1.40
CA LEU A 90 -5.77 -4.40 0.20
C LEU A 90 -5.98 -5.23 -1.07
N ARG A 91 -6.74 -6.33 -0.98
CA ARG A 91 -7.07 -7.17 -2.14
C ARG A 91 -7.74 -6.32 -3.22
N GLU A 92 -7.34 -6.50 -4.47
CA GLU A 92 -7.82 -5.73 -5.64
C GLU A 92 -7.58 -4.21 -5.56
N ALA A 93 -6.78 -3.72 -4.60
CA ALA A 93 -6.47 -2.29 -4.51
C ALA A 93 -5.63 -1.82 -5.72
N ASP A 94 -5.89 -0.60 -6.17
CA ASP A 94 -5.07 0.06 -7.17
C ASP A 94 -4.02 0.92 -6.48
N LEU A 95 -2.80 0.40 -6.39
CA LEU A 95 -1.64 1.01 -5.72
C LEU A 95 -0.53 1.28 -6.74
N ARG A 96 -0.88 1.48 -8.02
CA ARG A 96 0.11 1.82 -9.05
C ARG A 96 0.88 3.07 -8.64
N GLU A 97 2.20 3.04 -8.84
CA GLU A 97 3.12 4.15 -8.54
C GLU A 97 3.08 4.61 -7.06
N ALA A 98 2.50 3.80 -6.15
CA ALA A 98 2.49 4.11 -4.73
C ALA A 98 3.90 4.05 -4.12
N ASP A 99 4.19 4.94 -3.18
CA ASP A 99 5.43 4.89 -2.39
C ASP A 99 5.17 4.14 -1.08
N LEU A 100 5.54 2.85 -1.07
CA LEU A 100 5.45 1.94 0.07
C LEU A 100 6.83 1.66 0.67
N SER A 101 7.81 2.53 0.43
CA SER A 101 9.17 2.32 0.92
C SER A 101 9.20 2.26 2.46
N GLY A 102 9.87 1.24 3.00
CA GLY A 102 9.92 0.96 4.44
C GLY A 102 8.59 0.58 5.08
N ALA A 103 7.50 0.43 4.32
CA ALA A 103 6.20 0.08 4.88
C ALA A 103 6.21 -1.34 5.48
N ASN A 104 5.55 -1.51 6.62
CA ASN A 104 5.30 -2.82 7.20
C ASN A 104 3.98 -3.37 6.63
N LEU A 105 4.08 -4.36 5.75
CA LEU A 105 2.99 -5.10 5.12
C LEU A 105 2.96 -6.55 5.60
N GLU A 106 3.51 -6.85 6.79
CA GLU A 106 3.54 -8.21 7.35
C GLU A 106 2.10 -8.75 7.40
N ARG A 107 1.87 -9.94 6.80
CA ARG A 107 0.55 -10.60 6.69
C ARG A 107 -0.53 -9.79 5.96
N ALA A 108 -0.19 -8.72 5.24
CA ALA A 108 -1.16 -7.98 4.45
C ALA A 108 -1.69 -8.87 3.30
N ASN A 109 -2.96 -8.72 2.97
CA ASN A 109 -3.56 -9.33 1.79
C ASN A 109 -3.55 -8.31 0.63
N LEU A 110 -2.69 -8.54 -0.35
CA LEU A 110 -2.52 -7.77 -1.59
C LEU A 110 -2.93 -8.60 -2.81
N GLU A 111 -3.73 -9.65 -2.63
CA GLU A 111 -4.20 -10.49 -3.72
C GLU A 111 -4.82 -9.64 -4.84
N ARG A 112 -4.36 -9.84 -6.09
CA ARG A 112 -4.83 -9.09 -7.26
C ARG A 112 -4.68 -7.56 -7.16
N ALA A 113 -3.87 -7.04 -6.23
CA ALA A 113 -3.55 -5.62 -6.22
C ALA A 113 -2.74 -5.24 -7.47
N ASN A 114 -2.91 -4.00 -7.92
CA ASN A 114 -2.07 -3.43 -8.97
C ASN A 114 -0.88 -2.71 -8.33
N LEU A 115 0.32 -3.27 -8.48
CA LEU A 115 1.58 -2.72 -7.95
C LEU A 115 2.50 -2.18 -9.07
N TYR A 116 1.96 -1.90 -10.26
CA TYR A 116 2.75 -1.34 -11.36
C TYR A 116 3.46 -0.06 -10.90
N GLY A 117 4.80 -0.03 -10.96
CA GLY A 117 5.60 1.13 -10.56
C GLY A 117 5.66 1.40 -9.04
N ALA A 118 4.98 0.60 -8.22
CA ALA A 118 4.99 0.82 -6.78
C ALA A 118 6.40 0.64 -6.19
N ASN A 119 6.81 1.55 -5.31
CA ASN A 119 8.09 1.49 -4.63
C ASN A 119 8.01 0.63 -3.36
N LEU A 120 8.63 -0.55 -3.39
CA LEU A 120 8.70 -1.48 -2.27
C LEU A 120 10.10 -1.52 -1.63
N CYS A 121 10.94 -0.51 -1.86
CA CYS A 121 12.26 -0.42 -1.22
C CYS A 121 12.16 -0.64 0.29
N GLU A 122 12.86 -1.66 0.81
CA GLU A 122 12.90 -1.99 2.23
C GLU A 122 11.53 -2.29 2.88
N ALA A 123 10.48 -2.53 2.07
CA ALA A 123 9.18 -2.91 2.58
C ALA A 123 9.22 -4.34 3.17
N ASP A 124 8.49 -4.55 4.26
CA ASP A 124 8.34 -5.86 4.88
C ASP A 124 7.05 -6.54 4.40
N LEU A 125 7.19 -7.55 3.55
CA LEU A 125 6.09 -8.35 3.01
C LEU A 125 6.07 -9.77 3.63
N GLU A 126 6.68 -9.97 4.80
CA GLU A 126 6.69 -11.28 5.45
C GLU A 126 5.25 -11.82 5.60
N ARG A 127 5.01 -13.04 5.11
CA ARG A 127 3.70 -13.72 5.10
C ARG A 127 2.58 -12.95 4.39
N ALA A 128 2.88 -11.89 3.64
CA ALA A 128 1.90 -11.20 2.83
C ALA A 128 1.38 -12.11 1.70
N ASN A 129 0.16 -11.85 1.24
CA ASN A 129 -0.40 -12.53 0.08
C ASN A 129 -0.33 -11.63 -1.15
N LEU A 130 0.53 -11.97 -2.11
CA LEU A 130 0.70 -11.30 -3.40
C LEU A 130 0.16 -12.17 -4.55
N SER A 131 -0.72 -13.15 -4.26
CA SER A 131 -1.30 -14.01 -5.29
C SER A 131 -2.01 -13.19 -6.36
N GLY A 132 -1.65 -13.41 -7.62
CA GLY A 132 -2.27 -12.72 -8.75
C GLY A 132 -2.04 -11.20 -8.80
N VAL A 133 -1.09 -10.65 -8.04
CA VAL A 133 -0.64 -9.26 -8.23
C VAL A 133 -0.29 -9.02 -9.69
N TYR A 134 -0.83 -7.95 -10.24
CA TYR A 134 -0.57 -7.56 -11.61
C TYR A 134 0.74 -6.78 -11.71
N ASN A 135 1.54 -7.09 -12.74
CA ASN A 135 2.76 -6.38 -13.08
C ASN A 135 3.79 -6.31 -11.94
N LEU A 136 3.92 -7.38 -11.15
CA LEU A 136 4.89 -7.41 -10.03
C LEU A 136 6.31 -7.10 -10.53
N GLU A 137 6.66 -7.51 -11.75
CA GLU A 137 7.94 -7.21 -12.41
C GLU A 137 8.21 -5.72 -12.65
N ARG A 138 7.18 -4.87 -12.54
CA ARG A 138 7.27 -3.41 -12.66
C ARG A 138 7.32 -2.70 -11.31
N ALA A 139 7.14 -3.41 -10.19
CA ALA A 139 7.38 -2.83 -8.88
C ALA A 139 8.88 -2.57 -8.67
N LEU A 140 9.18 -1.47 -7.99
CA LEU A 140 10.52 -1.04 -7.66
C LEU A 140 10.94 -1.63 -6.30
N GLY A 141 12.24 -1.76 -6.05
CA GLY A 141 12.74 -2.15 -4.72
C GLY A 141 12.54 -3.63 -4.34
N LEU A 142 12.12 -4.49 -5.28
CA LEU A 142 11.96 -5.94 -5.05
C LEU A 142 13.24 -6.64 -4.54
N GLY A 143 14.42 -6.09 -4.82
CA GLY A 143 15.69 -6.65 -4.39
C GLY A 143 15.94 -6.51 -2.87
N SER A 144 15.42 -5.43 -2.26
CA SER A 144 15.61 -5.13 -0.83
C SER A 144 14.40 -5.47 0.03
N ALA A 145 13.21 -5.61 -0.56
CA ALA A 145 12.02 -6.03 0.16
C ALA A 145 12.16 -7.42 0.81
N VAL A 146 11.54 -7.58 1.99
CA VAL A 146 11.54 -8.82 2.76
C VAL A 146 10.34 -9.67 2.36
N PHE A 147 10.57 -10.92 1.94
CA PHE A 147 9.54 -11.84 1.43
C PHE A 147 9.41 -13.14 2.23
N GLY A 148 9.77 -13.16 3.51
CA GLY A 148 9.76 -14.39 4.31
C GLY A 148 8.36 -15.02 4.33
N GLY A 149 8.19 -16.23 3.80
CA GLY A 149 6.88 -16.88 3.76
C GLY A 149 5.78 -16.14 3.00
N THR A 150 6.11 -15.17 2.14
CA THR A 150 5.15 -14.47 1.28
C THR A 150 4.53 -15.44 0.28
N PHE A 151 3.22 -15.35 0.09
CA PHE A 151 2.50 -16.15 -0.89
C PHE A 151 2.52 -15.44 -2.26
N VAL A 152 3.14 -16.06 -3.26
CA VAL A 152 3.22 -15.57 -4.64
C VAL A 152 2.89 -16.68 -5.63
N THR A 153 2.57 -16.32 -6.86
CA THR A 153 2.51 -17.29 -7.97
C THR A 153 3.93 -17.76 -8.33
N SER A 154 4.04 -18.86 -9.08
CA SER A 154 5.34 -19.36 -9.58
C SER A 154 6.07 -18.33 -10.47
N GLU A 155 5.31 -17.51 -11.20
CA GLU A 155 5.84 -16.38 -11.95
C GLU A 155 6.37 -15.29 -10.99
N GLY A 156 5.60 -14.92 -9.97
CA GLY A 156 6.01 -13.95 -8.96
C GLY A 156 7.29 -14.39 -8.22
N GLU A 157 7.40 -15.66 -7.88
CA GLU A 157 8.59 -16.24 -7.27
C GLU A 157 9.83 -16.12 -8.18
N THR A 158 9.63 -16.32 -9.49
CA THR A 158 10.68 -16.13 -10.51
C THR A 158 11.11 -14.67 -10.61
N ILE A 159 10.16 -13.74 -10.60
CA ILE A 159 10.40 -12.29 -10.63
C ILE A 159 11.24 -11.86 -9.42
N ILE A 160 10.81 -12.21 -8.21
CA ILE A 160 11.51 -11.88 -6.96
C ILE A 160 12.93 -12.44 -6.96
N ARG A 161 13.11 -13.68 -7.41
CA ARG A 161 14.43 -14.32 -7.49
C ARG A 161 15.37 -13.61 -8.47
N LYS A 162 14.86 -13.14 -9.60
CA LYS A 162 15.63 -12.39 -10.61
C LYS A 162 16.00 -11.00 -10.10
N ALA A 163 15.05 -10.30 -9.48
CA ALA A 163 15.28 -8.98 -8.88
C ALA A 163 16.39 -9.02 -7.81
N ARG A 164 16.37 -10.01 -6.90
CA ARG A 164 17.43 -10.20 -5.88
C ARG A 164 18.82 -10.48 -6.46
N LYS A 165 18.89 -11.01 -7.68
CA LYS A 165 20.16 -11.29 -8.37
C LYS A 165 20.63 -10.14 -9.26
N GLY A 166 19.85 -9.07 -9.40
CA GLY A 166 20.17 -7.99 -10.33
C GLY A 166 20.04 -8.39 -11.81
N ILE A 167 19.22 -9.40 -12.14
CA ILE A 167 19.14 -9.97 -13.50
C ILE A 167 17.82 -9.57 -14.16
N GLY A 168 17.86 -8.97 -15.36
CA GLY A 168 16.70 -8.66 -16.23
C GLY A 168 16.37 -7.17 -16.33
N GLU A 169 15.36 -6.82 -17.15
CA GLU A 169 14.82 -5.45 -17.30
C GLU A 169 13.91 -5.05 -16.12
N TYR A 170 14.35 -5.32 -14.90
CA TYR A 170 13.64 -4.89 -13.70
C TYR A 170 14.04 -3.46 -13.39
N LEU A 171 13.08 -2.64 -12.99
CA LEU A 171 13.36 -1.27 -12.59
C LEU A 171 14.09 -1.30 -11.24
N PHE A 172 15.41 -1.17 -11.28
CA PHE A 172 16.25 -1.07 -10.11
C PHE A 172 16.18 0.35 -9.55
N VAL A 173 15.59 0.50 -8.36
CA VAL A 173 15.80 1.68 -7.52
C VAL A 173 16.91 1.34 -6.54
N ARG A 174 17.89 2.24 -6.41
CA ARG A 174 18.80 2.23 -5.26
C ARG A 174 18.03 2.77 -4.07
N CYS A 175 17.53 1.85 -3.25
CA CYS A 175 17.55 2.01 -1.82
C CYS A 175 19.06 1.93 -1.41
#